data_AF-A0A060C4N6-F1
#
_entry.id   AF-A0A060C4N6-F1
#
_cell.length_a   1.000
_cell.length_b   1.000
_cell.length_c   1.000
_cell.angle_alpha   90.00
_cell.angle_beta   90.00
_cell.angle_gamma   90.00
#
_symmetry.space_group_name_H-M   'P 1'
#
loop_
_entity.id
_entity.type
_entity.pdbx_description
1 polymer ?
#
loop_
_entity_poly.entity_id
_entity_poly.type
_entity_poly.pdbx_seq_one_letter_code
_entity_poly.pdbx_strand_id
1 'polypeptide(L)'
;MGFARRVPTYKRLTLMLNDPARLTRLLTDPERPIQIVVAGKSHPDDELGVGLIQKLVQFADNPAVRNRIVFLPNYDIAMAQTLMPGCDVWLNNPLRPLEASGTSGMKCAINGALNLSILDGWWDEMYDGANGWAI
;
A
#
# COMPACT_ATOMS: atom_id res chain seq x y z
N MET A 1 -4.91 -2.69 -6.29
CA MET A 1 -4.60 -2.39 -4.87
C MET A 1 -3.68 -1.19 -4.78
N GLY A 2 -3.98 -0.22 -3.93
CA GLY A 2 -3.21 1.00 -3.75
C GLY A 2 -2.47 1.08 -2.41
N PHE A 3 -1.24 1.61 -2.45
CA PHE A 3 -0.48 2.05 -1.28
C PHE A 3 0.15 3.41 -1.59
N ALA A 4 -0.40 4.51 -1.05
CA ALA A 4 0.23 5.82 -1.23
C ALA A 4 0.40 6.62 0.06
N ARG A 5 1.66 6.93 0.40
CA ARG A 5 2.04 7.68 1.61
C ARG A 5 3.54 7.99 1.63
N ARG A 6 3.98 8.86 2.55
CA ARG A 6 5.40 8.91 2.94
C ARG A 6 5.85 7.53 3.42
N VAL A 7 7.11 7.17 3.20
CA VAL A 7 7.65 5.82 3.48
C VAL A 7 8.61 5.81 4.69
N PRO A 8 8.19 6.19 5.91
CA PRO A 8 8.92 5.85 7.11
C PRO A 8 8.77 4.36 7.43
N THR A 9 9.71 3.81 8.20
CA THR A 9 9.78 2.39 8.51
C THR A 9 8.54 1.82 9.19
N TYR A 10 7.88 2.60 10.08
CA TYR A 10 6.68 2.15 10.78
C TYR A 10 5.48 1.90 9.87
N LYS A 11 5.47 2.44 8.65
CA LYS A 11 4.40 2.21 7.65
C LYS A 11 4.54 0.88 6.90
N ARG A 12 5.63 0.14 7.16
CA ARG A 12 5.86 -1.26 6.76
C ARG A 12 5.57 -1.54 5.28
N LEU A 13 6.05 -0.68 4.36
CA LEU A 13 5.88 -0.85 2.91
C LEU A 13 6.26 -2.27 2.44
N THR A 14 7.37 -2.81 2.94
CA THR A 14 7.89 -4.11 2.53
C THR A 14 7.28 -5.30 3.27
N LEU A 15 6.26 -5.12 4.12
CA LEU A 15 5.58 -6.24 4.79
C LEU A 15 5.00 -7.23 3.78
N MET A 16 4.52 -6.73 2.64
CA MET A 16 4.03 -7.57 1.53
C MET A 16 5.11 -8.51 0.98
N LEU A 17 6.40 -8.17 1.16
CA LEU A 17 7.56 -8.96 0.74
C LEU A 17 8.04 -9.95 1.81
N ASN A 18 7.31 -10.11 2.92
CA ASN A 18 7.67 -11.10 3.94
C ASN A 18 7.57 -12.55 3.42
N ASP A 19 6.65 -12.79 2.49
CA ASP A 19 6.53 -14.04 1.73
C ASP A 19 6.47 -13.73 0.22
N PRO A 20 7.63 -13.54 -0.43
CA PRO A 20 7.70 -13.17 -1.84
C PRO A 20 7.08 -14.23 -2.75
N ALA A 21 7.19 -15.52 -2.41
CA ALA A 21 6.65 -16.61 -3.21
C ALA A 21 5.11 -16.57 -3.22
N ARG A 22 4.50 -16.37 -2.06
CA ARG A 22 3.05 -16.16 -1.96
C ARG A 22 2.62 -14.89 -2.69
N LEU A 23 3.35 -13.79 -2.54
CA LEU A 23 3.03 -12.55 -3.25
C LEU A 23 3.09 -12.73 -4.77
N THR A 24 4.14 -13.37 -5.30
CA THR A 24 4.25 -13.68 -6.73
C THR A 24 3.06 -14.50 -7.20
N ARG A 25 2.68 -15.56 -6.47
CA ARG A 25 1.49 -16.36 -6.82
C ARG A 25 0.21 -15.54 -6.92
N LEU A 26 0.00 -14.60 -6.00
CA LEU A 26 -1.19 -13.72 -6.03
C LEU A 26 -1.13 -12.74 -7.21
N LEU A 27 0.04 -12.16 -7.49
CA LEU A 27 0.25 -11.23 -8.62
C LEU A 27 0.05 -11.91 -9.98
N THR A 28 0.38 -13.20 -10.08
CA THR A 28 0.37 -13.96 -11.33
C THR A 28 -0.71 -15.03 -11.38
N ASP A 29 -1.73 -14.95 -10.52
CA ASP A 29 -2.85 -15.89 -10.56
C ASP A 29 -3.52 -15.85 -11.96
N PRO A 30 -3.76 -17.00 -12.60
CA PRO A 30 -4.26 -17.04 -13.97
C PRO A 30 -5.71 -16.57 -14.10
N GLU A 31 -6.51 -16.67 -13.03
CA GLU A 31 -7.92 -16.28 -13.04
C GLU A 31 -8.16 -14.95 -12.34
N ARG A 32 -7.41 -14.67 -11.27
CA ARG A 32 -7.61 -13.52 -10.38
C ARG A 32 -6.29 -12.80 -10.05
N PRO A 33 -5.55 -12.32 -11.06
CA PRO A 33 -4.29 -11.63 -10.82
C PRO A 33 -4.54 -10.30 -10.10
N ILE A 34 -3.66 -9.96 -9.15
CA ILE A 34 -3.69 -8.64 -8.51
C ILE A 34 -2.67 -7.67 -9.14
N GLN A 35 -2.99 -6.39 -9.11
CA GLN A 35 -2.06 -5.30 -9.45
C GLN A 35 -1.86 -4.40 -8.22
N ILE A 36 -0.61 -4.05 -7.94
CA ILE A 36 -0.22 -3.18 -6.83
C ILE A 36 0.33 -1.88 -7.40
N VAL A 37 -0.26 -0.76 -7.00
CA VAL A 37 0.24 0.58 -7.30
C VAL A 37 0.77 1.19 -6.02
N VAL A 38 2.07 1.44 -6.00
CA VAL A 38 2.77 2.07 -4.87
C VAL A 38 3.14 3.49 -5.26
N ALA A 39 2.86 4.45 -4.39
CA ALA A 39 3.27 5.83 -4.58
C ALA A 39 3.80 6.41 -3.26
N GLY A 40 4.86 7.19 -3.31
CA GLY A 40 5.41 7.72 -2.07
C GLY A 40 6.76 8.37 -2.22
N LYS A 41 7.17 9.04 -1.15
CA LYS A 41 8.48 9.68 -1.01
C LYS A 41 9.06 9.26 0.33
N SER A 42 10.35 8.92 0.35
CA SER A 42 11.14 8.91 1.58
C SER A 42 11.81 10.27 1.74
N HIS A 43 12.15 10.64 2.97
CA HIS A 43 13.07 11.76 3.17
C HIS A 43 14.47 11.35 2.65
N PRO A 44 15.24 12.23 1.99
CA PRO A 44 16.58 11.89 1.51
C PRO A 44 17.51 11.36 2.61
N ASP A 45 17.40 11.94 3.81
CA ASP A 45 18.19 11.53 4.98
C ASP A 45 17.61 10.31 5.75
N ASP A 46 16.45 9.78 5.32
CA ASP A 46 15.88 8.55 5.91
C ASP A 46 16.39 7.33 5.13
N GLU A 47 17.62 6.93 5.44
CA GLU A 47 18.31 5.79 4.79
C GLU A 47 17.48 4.50 4.84
N LEU A 48 16.80 4.27 5.97
CA LEU A 48 15.96 3.09 6.15
C LEU A 48 14.75 3.14 5.21
N GLY A 49 14.04 4.26 5.16
CA GLY A 49 12.91 4.46 4.24
C GLY A 49 13.31 4.34 2.77
N VAL A 50 14.47 4.88 2.39
CA VAL A 50 15.05 4.72 1.04
C VAL A 50 15.33 3.25 0.74
N GLY A 51 15.95 2.52 1.68
CA GLY A 51 16.23 1.09 1.53
C GLY A 51 14.96 0.23 1.36
N LEU A 52 13.86 0.60 2.02
CA LEU A 52 12.56 -0.08 1.84
C LEU A 52 12.01 0.10 0.43
N ILE A 53 12.11 1.31 -0.14
CA ILE A 53 11.70 1.59 -1.52
C ILE A 53 12.59 0.80 -2.48
N GLN A 54 13.91 0.82 -2.29
CA GLN A 54 14.86 0.08 -3.13
C GLN A 54 14.56 -1.43 -3.12
N LYS A 55 14.29 -2.02 -1.96
CA LYS A 55 13.93 -3.44 -1.84
C LYS A 55 12.64 -3.78 -2.62
N LEU A 56 11.65 -2.89 -2.58
CA LEU A 56 10.43 -3.07 -3.36
C LEU A 56 10.69 -2.95 -4.87
N VAL A 57 11.45 -1.96 -5.30
CA VAL A 57 11.80 -1.77 -6.72
C VAL A 57 12.57 -2.98 -7.24
N GLN A 58 13.57 -3.47 -6.51
CA GLN A 58 14.31 -4.68 -6.88
C GLN A 58 13.41 -5.91 -7.03
N PHE A 59 12.42 -6.09 -6.16
CA PHE A 59 11.45 -7.17 -6.29
C PHE A 59 10.53 -6.94 -7.50
N ALA A 60 10.06 -5.71 -7.71
CA ALA A 60 9.21 -5.33 -8.82
C ALA A 60 9.90 -5.50 -10.18
N ASP A 61 11.23 -5.34 -10.27
CA ASP A 61 11.98 -5.52 -11.51
C ASP A 61 12.07 -6.99 -11.99
N ASN A 62 11.70 -7.96 -11.15
CA ASN A 62 11.70 -9.36 -11.53
C ASN A 62 10.72 -9.59 -12.72
N PRO A 63 11.16 -10.20 -13.84
CA PRO A 63 10.32 -10.46 -15.01
C PRO A 63 9.00 -11.17 -14.72
N ALA A 64 8.94 -11.99 -13.67
CA ALA A 64 7.73 -12.70 -13.26
C ALA A 64 6.62 -11.76 -12.76
N VAL A 65 6.96 -10.59 -12.20
CA VAL A 65 6.00 -9.68 -11.53
C VAL A 65 6.05 -8.23 -12.01
N ARG A 66 7.02 -7.85 -12.85
CA ARG A 66 7.22 -6.45 -13.29
C ARG A 66 6.03 -5.76 -13.95
N ASN A 67 5.11 -6.54 -14.51
CA ASN A 67 3.88 -6.02 -15.10
C ASN A 67 2.71 -5.91 -14.10
N ARG A 68 2.95 -6.22 -12.82
CA ARG A 68 1.94 -6.30 -11.75
C ARG A 68 2.18 -5.33 -10.61
N ILE A 69 3.39 -4.77 -10.51
CA ILE A 69 3.74 -3.77 -9.50
C ILE A 69 4.21 -2.50 -10.22
N VAL A 70 3.56 -1.37 -9.92
CA VAL A 70 3.93 -0.07 -10.47
C VAL A 70 4.32 0.85 -9.33
N PHE A 71 5.51 1.46 -9.42
CA PHE A 71 5.92 2.53 -8.52
C PHE A 71 5.72 3.88 -9.21
N LEU A 72 4.86 4.72 -8.66
CA LEU A 72 4.60 6.07 -9.14
C LEU A 72 5.47 7.08 -8.37
N PRO A 73 6.49 7.67 -9.03
CA PRO A 73 7.33 8.67 -8.39
C PRO A 73 6.56 9.97 -8.19
N ASN A 74 7.11 10.85 -7.34
CA ASN A 74 6.63 12.21 -7.19
C ASN A 74 5.18 12.38 -6.69
N TYR A 75 4.64 11.39 -5.96
CA TYR A 75 3.30 11.45 -5.37
C TYR A 75 2.96 12.83 -4.76
N ASP A 76 1.82 13.37 -5.21
CA ASP A 76 1.25 14.65 -4.84
C ASP A 76 -0.28 14.58 -4.85
N ILE A 77 -0.94 15.73 -4.67
CA ILE A 77 -2.40 15.82 -4.62
C ILE A 77 -3.04 15.50 -5.98
N ALA A 78 -2.45 15.97 -7.08
CA ALA A 78 -2.98 15.73 -8.42
C ALA A 78 -2.97 14.23 -8.75
N MET A 79 -1.88 13.54 -8.42
CA MET A 79 -1.81 12.09 -8.55
C MET A 79 -2.82 11.38 -7.64
N ALA A 80 -3.00 11.85 -6.40
CA ALA A 80 -3.96 11.25 -5.47
C ALA A 80 -5.41 11.29 -5.99
N GLN A 81 -5.80 12.37 -6.68
CA GLN A 81 -7.13 12.52 -7.27
C GLN A 81 -7.43 11.46 -8.33
N THR A 82 -6.43 11.00 -9.07
CA THR A 82 -6.58 9.92 -10.06
C THR A 82 -6.39 8.54 -9.44
N LEU A 83 -5.42 8.41 -8.53
CA LEU A 83 -5.05 7.13 -7.94
C LEU A 83 -6.13 6.56 -7.02
N MET A 84 -6.69 7.38 -6.13
CA MET A 84 -7.61 6.89 -5.09
C MET A 84 -8.90 6.31 -5.68
N PRO A 85 -9.60 6.96 -6.64
CA PRO A 85 -10.79 6.38 -7.26
C PRO A 85 -10.49 5.14 -8.11
N GLY A 86 -9.25 4.99 -8.59
CA GLY A 86 -8.83 3.83 -9.37
C GLY A 86 -8.42 2.61 -8.53
N CYS A 87 -8.53 2.66 -7.20
CA CYS A 87 -8.15 1.57 -6.32
C CYS A 87 -9.37 0.77 -5.85
N ASP A 88 -9.37 -0.55 -6.06
CA ASP A 88 -10.40 -1.43 -5.48
C ASP A 88 -10.18 -1.69 -3.98
N VAL A 89 -8.90 -1.80 -3.59
CA VAL A 89 -8.47 -2.06 -2.21
C VAL A 89 -7.34 -1.12 -1.83
N TRP A 90 -7.44 -0.50 -0.67
CA TRP A 90 -6.44 0.38 -0.09
C TRP A 90 -5.71 -0.28 1.08
N LEU A 91 -4.38 -0.34 1.00
CA LEU A 91 -3.52 -1.01 1.98
C LEU A 91 -3.02 -0.04 3.05
N ASN A 92 -3.24 -0.35 4.34
CA ASN A 92 -2.80 0.43 5.50
C ASN A 92 -2.24 -0.50 6.60
N ASN A 93 -0.93 -0.72 6.66
CA ASN A 93 -0.32 -1.64 7.62
C ASN A 93 0.69 -1.00 8.58
N PRO A 94 0.36 0.12 9.27
CA PRO A 94 1.28 0.73 10.23
C PRO A 94 1.55 -0.21 11.41
N LEU A 95 2.71 -0.07 12.04
CA LEU A 95 2.97 -0.72 13.33
C LEU A 95 2.11 -0.04 14.41
N ARG A 96 1.28 -0.80 15.11
CA ARG A 96 0.45 -0.26 16.20
C ARG A 96 1.30 0.14 17.42
N PRO A 97 1.02 1.25 18.11
CA PRO A 97 -0.02 2.27 17.88
C PRO A 97 0.55 3.54 17.21
N LEU A 98 1.35 3.39 16.15
CA LEU A 98 2.12 4.51 15.58
C LEU A 98 1.36 5.32 14.53
N GLU A 99 0.18 4.91 14.10
CA GLU A 99 -0.68 5.74 13.26
C GLU A 99 -1.76 6.41 14.12
N ALA A 100 -1.65 7.72 14.29
CA ALA A 100 -2.63 8.47 15.08
C ALA A 100 -4.04 8.47 14.46
N SER A 101 -4.12 8.53 13.13
CA SER A 101 -5.41 8.49 12.40
C SER A 101 -5.20 7.90 11.00
N GLY A 102 -4.85 8.74 10.01
CA GLY A 102 -4.58 8.30 8.63
C GLY A 102 -5.72 8.61 7.66
N THR A 103 -5.75 9.82 7.10
CA THR A 103 -6.86 10.29 6.25
C THR A 103 -6.91 9.69 4.84
N SER A 104 -5.86 9.00 4.38
CA SER A 104 -5.88 8.38 3.04
C SER A 104 -6.85 7.22 2.94
N GLY A 105 -7.01 6.44 4.01
CA GLY A 105 -8.01 5.36 4.07
C GLY A 105 -9.44 5.91 4.00
N MET A 106 -9.72 7.00 4.72
CA MET A 106 -11.01 7.71 4.64
C MET A 106 -11.34 8.14 3.21
N LYS A 107 -10.37 8.77 2.53
CA LYS A 107 -10.54 9.22 1.14
C LYS A 107 -10.81 8.05 0.20
N CYS A 108 -10.12 6.94 0.36
CA CYS A 108 -10.34 5.75 -0.46
C CYS A 108 -11.70 5.11 -0.19
N ALA A 109 -12.13 5.04 1.08
CA ALA A 109 -13.46 4.54 1.44
C ALA A 109 -14.59 5.36 0.81
N ILE A 110 -14.48 6.70 0.82
CA ILE A 110 -15.46 7.59 0.17
C ILE A 110 -15.50 7.36 -1.35
N ASN A 111 -14.40 6.94 -1.96
CA ASN A 111 -14.34 6.59 -3.38
C ASN A 111 -14.77 5.12 -3.67
N GLY A 112 -15.29 4.40 -2.68
CA GLY A 112 -15.78 3.03 -2.84
C GLY A 112 -14.73 1.93 -2.73
N ALA A 113 -13.49 2.26 -2.38
CA ALA A 113 -12.44 1.27 -2.16
C ALA A 113 -12.61 0.57 -0.81
N LEU A 114 -12.40 -0.74 -0.78
CA LEU A 114 -12.30 -1.51 0.47
C LEU A 114 -10.97 -1.23 1.16
N ASN A 115 -10.94 -1.24 2.49
CA ASN A 115 -9.70 -1.08 3.24
C ASN A 115 -9.17 -2.43 3.72
N LEU A 116 -7.87 -2.64 3.62
CA LEU A 116 -7.15 -3.76 4.21
C LEU A 116 -6.12 -3.20 5.17
N SER A 117 -6.41 -3.24 6.47
CA SER A 117 -5.70 -2.43 7.45
C SER A 117 -5.62 -3.02 8.86
N ILE A 118 -4.58 -2.62 9.60
CA ILE A 118 -4.43 -2.88 11.04
C ILE A 118 -5.44 -2.04 11.80
N LEU A 119 -5.99 -2.55 12.91
CA LEU A 119 -6.82 -1.80 13.87
C LEU A 119 -5.98 -0.78 14.66
N ASP A 120 -5.64 0.31 13.97
CA ASP A 120 -4.92 1.48 14.47
C ASP A 120 -5.41 2.75 13.78
N GLY A 121 -5.28 3.89 14.44
CA GLY A 121 -5.76 5.18 13.95
C GLY A 121 -7.24 5.14 13.52
N TRP A 122 -7.54 5.70 12.36
CA TRP A 122 -8.91 5.86 11.87
C TRP A 122 -9.64 4.54 11.59
N TRP A 123 -8.89 3.46 11.34
CA TRP A 123 -9.49 2.19 10.96
C TRP A 123 -10.12 1.50 12.17
N ASP A 124 -9.55 1.70 13.36
CA ASP A 124 -10.12 1.24 14.63
C ASP A 124 -11.48 1.90 14.92
N GLU A 125 -11.70 3.11 14.39
CA GLU A 125 -12.97 3.86 14.55
C GLU A 125 -14.06 3.43 13.55
N MET A 126 -13.69 3.00 12.34
CA MET A 126 -14.62 2.86 11.22
C MET A 126 -14.87 1.40 10.79
N TYR A 127 -14.03 0.44 11.20
CA TYR A 127 -14.21 -0.95 10.77
C TYR A 127 -15.52 -1.55 11.29
N ASP A 128 -16.35 -2.10 10.39
CA ASP A 128 -17.68 -2.66 10.71
C ASP A 128 -17.84 -4.14 10.32
N GLY A 129 -16.78 -4.77 9.81
CA GLY A 129 -16.81 -6.16 9.33
C GLY A 129 -17.29 -6.35 7.89
N ALA A 130 -17.88 -5.33 7.26
CA ALA A 130 -18.39 -5.37 5.89
C ALA A 130 -17.62 -4.43 4.94
N ASN A 131 -16.92 -3.42 5.48
CA ASN A 131 -16.24 -2.37 4.72
C ASN A 131 -14.74 -2.63 4.42
N GLY A 132 -14.28 -3.87 4.66
CA GLY A 132 -12.90 -4.27 4.40
C GLY A 132 -12.41 -5.38 5.32
N TRP A 133 -11.12 -5.38 5.62
CA TRP A 133 -10.45 -6.37 6.45
C TRP A 133 -9.60 -5.71 7.53
N ALA A 134 -9.80 -6.17 8.77
CA ALA A 134 -8.88 -5.96 9.87
C ALA A 134 -7.83 -7.09 9.88
N ILE A 135 -6.54 -6.73 9.92
CA ILE A 135 -5.39 -7.67 9.97
C ILE A 135 -4.45 -7.40 11.13
#